data_AF-A0A7Y9NAT6-F1
#
_entry.id   AF-A0A7Y9NAT6-F1
#
_cell.length_a   1.000
_cell.length_b   1.000
_cell.length_c   1.000
_cell.angle_alpha   90.00
_cell.angle_beta   90.00
_cell.angle_gamma   90.00
#
_symmetry.space_group_name_H-M   'P 1'
#
loop_
_entity.id
_entity.type
_entity.pdbx_description
1 polymer ?
#
loop_
_entity_poly.entity_id
_entity_poly.type
_entity_poly.pdbx_seq_one_letter_code
_entity_poly.pdbx_strand_id
1 'polypeptide(L)'
;MKLVSITQEMGDDPMHVMMRQIMALFDEYQSKETAKHVLRAMRENARQGFWNSSLPPIGYRVVAAEQRGAKVKERLQIDPFNAETVRTIFRLALEGDGVSGSMGVKAIAARLNERSIRTRDGGRWGLGAVHQILTRTTYTGRHEFNRRGKDRKLKPKSEAVVVEAPPIIDQETFDAVQAHLQARNPKKVPPRVVSGPTLLTGLIHCAKCGGAMTIRTGKGGQYRYYAGSTKARQGPTACTGMTVPMEKLDDLIAKNLEDELLRPDRLETILSAVLDRRQEQTTRKRAYVARDAHIAACSYGQSGRCGWGTHSPRSIRPDARATPAGSLARPTLFRIELAYPSSAELRLPAFAILHPSLDRRS
;
A
#
# COMPACT_ATOMS: atom_id res chain seq x y z
N MET A 1 16.19 40.02 7.64
CA MET A 1 16.18 39.67 6.20
C MET A 1 15.29 40.70 5.50
N LYS A 2 15.81 41.48 4.55
CA LYS A 2 15.09 42.57 3.87
C LYS A 2 14.58 42.07 2.51
N LEU A 3 13.26 42.13 2.29
CA LEU A 3 12.63 41.73 1.04
C LEU A 3 12.65 42.93 0.08
N VAL A 4 13.44 42.83 -1.01
CA VAL A 4 13.48 43.83 -2.08
C VAL A 4 12.80 43.23 -3.31
N SER A 5 11.65 43.79 -3.69
CA SER A 5 10.93 43.41 -4.92
C SER A 5 11.44 44.25 -6.08
N ILE A 6 11.84 43.62 -7.19
CA ILE A 6 12.36 44.31 -8.39
C ILE A 6 11.25 45.04 -9.15
N THR A 7 10.00 44.59 -9.03
CA THR A 7 8.86 45.11 -9.80
C THR A 7 7.94 46.02 -8.99
N GLN A 8 8.12 46.09 -7.68
CA GLN A 8 7.34 46.91 -6.75
C GLN A 8 8.32 47.66 -5.85
N GLU A 9 8.91 48.75 -6.37
CA GLU A 9 9.72 49.65 -5.56
C GLU A 9 8.83 50.36 -4.54
N MET A 10 8.91 49.93 -3.29
CA MET A 10 8.18 50.49 -2.16
C MET A 10 9.19 50.79 -1.06
N GLY A 11 9.09 51.98 -0.45
CA GLY A 11 9.94 52.38 0.67
C GLY A 11 9.75 51.52 1.94
N ASP A 12 10.51 51.83 2.99
CA ASP A 12 10.46 51.13 4.29
C ASP A 12 9.61 51.85 5.35
N ASP A 13 8.88 52.92 4.98
CA ASP A 13 7.94 53.60 5.88
C ASP A 13 6.77 52.67 6.28
N PRO A 14 6.27 52.71 7.54
CA PRO A 14 5.05 52.03 7.98
C PRO A 14 3.89 51.99 6.95
N MET A 15 3.64 53.09 6.21
CA MET A 15 2.61 53.12 5.16
C MET A 15 2.93 52.19 3.97
N HIS A 16 4.20 52.11 3.57
CA HIS A 16 4.67 51.22 2.52
C HIS A 16 4.67 49.75 2.97
N VAL A 17 4.91 49.49 4.26
CA VAL A 17 4.76 48.14 4.84
C VAL A 17 3.29 47.69 4.76
N MET A 18 2.36 48.56 5.13
CA MET A 18 0.92 48.27 5.02
C MET A 18 0.49 48.04 3.58
N MET A 19 0.91 48.90 2.64
CA MET A 19 0.57 48.77 1.22
C MET A 19 1.09 47.45 0.62
N ARG A 20 2.30 47.02 0.98
CA ARG A 20 2.85 45.72 0.57
C ARG A 20 2.00 44.55 1.06
N GLN A 21 1.50 44.60 2.29
CA GLN A 21 0.62 43.56 2.81
C GLN A 21 -0.71 43.53 2.06
N ILE A 22 -1.29 44.70 1.75
CA ILE A 22 -2.52 44.81 0.96
C ILE A 22 -2.31 44.25 -0.44
N MET A 23 -1.22 44.61 -1.12
CA MET A 23 -0.87 44.07 -2.44
C MET A 23 -0.70 42.55 -2.40
N ALA A 24 0.01 42.03 -1.40
CA ALA A 24 0.18 40.58 -1.23
C ALA A 24 -1.16 39.85 -1.03
N LEU A 25 -2.11 40.45 -0.29
CA LEU A 25 -3.46 39.91 -0.13
C LEU A 25 -4.23 39.89 -1.45
N PHE A 26 -4.14 40.96 -2.24
CA PHE A 26 -4.77 41.00 -3.58
C PHE A 26 -4.13 39.99 -4.53
N ASP A 27 -2.80 39.89 -4.55
CA ASP A 27 -2.08 38.93 -5.38
C ASP A 27 -2.43 37.49 -5.01
N GLU A 28 -2.53 37.18 -3.72
CA GLU A 28 -2.99 35.88 -3.25
C GLU A 28 -4.42 35.59 -3.69
N TYR A 29 -5.33 36.56 -3.57
CA TYR A 29 -6.71 36.45 -4.01
C TYR A 29 -6.81 36.21 -5.52
N GLN A 30 -6.13 37.02 -6.33
CA GLN A 30 -6.11 36.90 -7.79
C GLN A 30 -5.48 35.58 -8.25
N SER A 31 -4.44 35.12 -7.56
CA SER A 31 -3.83 33.81 -7.80
C SER A 31 -4.83 32.67 -7.55
N LYS A 32 -5.59 32.73 -6.45
CA LYS A 32 -6.63 31.75 -6.12
C LYS A 32 -7.79 31.77 -7.12
N GLU A 33 -8.26 32.94 -7.56
CA GLU A 33 -9.30 33.05 -8.58
C GLU A 33 -8.84 32.54 -9.94
N THR A 34 -7.65 32.97 -10.39
CA THR A 34 -7.05 32.49 -11.64
C THR A 34 -6.90 30.97 -11.63
N ALA A 35 -6.48 30.38 -10.52
CA ALA A 35 -6.39 28.92 -10.39
C ALA A 35 -7.75 28.22 -10.59
N LYS A 36 -8.86 28.80 -10.10
CA LYS A 36 -10.22 28.27 -10.33
C LYS A 36 -10.60 28.35 -11.81
N HIS A 37 -10.34 29.49 -12.47
CA HIS A 37 -10.64 29.68 -13.89
C HIS A 37 -9.83 28.74 -14.78
N VAL A 38 -8.53 28.58 -14.52
CA VAL A 38 -7.66 27.64 -15.23
C VAL A 38 -8.15 26.21 -15.04
N LEU A 39 -8.50 25.80 -13.81
CA LEU A 39 -9.02 24.46 -13.55
C LEU A 39 -10.36 24.22 -14.26
N ARG A 40 -11.26 25.22 -14.28
CA ARG A 40 -12.53 25.15 -15.01
C ARG A 40 -12.30 24.98 -16.51
N ALA A 41 -11.40 25.76 -17.10
CA ALA A 41 -11.04 25.66 -18.51
C ALA A 41 -10.42 24.30 -18.85
N MET A 42 -9.53 23.77 -18.00
CA MET A 42 -8.92 22.45 -18.18
C MET A 42 -9.96 21.32 -18.06
N ARG A 43 -10.90 21.40 -17.10
CA ARG A 43 -11.99 20.43 -16.97
C ARG A 43 -12.87 20.40 -18.22
N GLU A 44 -13.19 21.56 -18.76
CA GLU A 44 -13.97 21.67 -19.98
C GLU A 44 -13.20 21.13 -21.20
N ASN A 45 -11.90 21.42 -21.29
CA ASN A 45 -11.05 20.85 -22.33
C ASN A 45 -10.99 19.31 -22.27
N ALA A 46 -10.91 18.75 -21.05
CA ALA A 46 -10.95 17.32 -20.83
C ALA A 46 -12.30 16.70 -21.22
N ARG A 47 -13.42 17.37 -20.91
CA ARG A 47 -14.77 16.91 -21.33
C ARG A 47 -14.91 16.85 -22.84
N GLN A 48 -14.25 17.75 -23.56
CA GLN A 48 -14.21 17.76 -25.02
C GLN A 48 -13.28 16.70 -25.64
N GLY A 49 -12.68 15.83 -24.82
CA GLY A 49 -11.80 14.76 -25.32
C GLY A 49 -10.34 15.17 -25.51
N PHE A 50 -9.96 16.41 -25.15
CA PHE A 50 -8.60 16.90 -25.39
C PHE A 50 -7.65 16.54 -24.25
N TRP A 51 -6.39 16.34 -24.64
CA TRP A 51 -5.29 16.02 -23.75
C TRP A 51 -4.75 17.29 -23.09
N ASN A 52 -4.71 17.30 -21.75
CA ASN A 52 -4.31 18.48 -20.96
C ASN A 52 -2.86 18.44 -20.46
N SER A 53 -2.16 17.32 -20.65
CA SER A 53 -0.83 17.11 -20.08
C SER A 53 0.23 17.21 -21.15
N SER A 54 1.45 17.63 -20.82
CA SER A 54 2.55 17.65 -21.79
C SER A 54 3.00 16.23 -22.16
N LEU A 55 3.04 15.33 -21.18
CA LEU A 55 3.60 13.98 -21.37
C LEU A 55 2.49 12.92 -21.46
N PRO A 56 2.27 12.28 -22.62
CA PRO A 56 1.31 11.19 -22.74
C PRO A 56 1.80 9.94 -21.99
N PRO A 57 0.89 9.05 -21.55
CA PRO A 57 1.24 7.75 -21.00
C PRO A 57 2.04 6.92 -22.02
N ILE A 58 2.92 6.05 -21.55
CA ILE A 58 3.65 5.11 -22.43
C ILE A 58 2.63 4.29 -23.22
N GLY A 59 2.83 4.17 -24.54
CA GLY A 59 1.88 3.53 -25.46
C GLY A 59 1.03 4.50 -26.26
N TYR A 60 1.07 5.80 -25.90
CA TYR A 60 0.36 6.85 -26.62
C TYR A 60 1.31 7.94 -27.09
N ARG A 61 0.96 8.56 -28.21
CA ARG A 61 1.52 9.81 -28.71
C ARG A 61 0.43 10.87 -28.79
N VAL A 62 0.83 12.13 -28.77
CA VAL A 62 -0.09 13.24 -28.89
C VAL A 62 -0.13 13.69 -30.35
N VAL A 63 -1.33 13.92 -30.88
CA VAL A 63 -1.54 14.47 -32.22
C VAL A 63 -2.37 15.75 -32.14
N ALA A 64 -2.02 16.73 -32.97
CA ALA A 64 -2.81 17.95 -33.11
C ALA A 64 -4.16 17.59 -33.74
N ALA A 65 -5.25 17.87 -33.04
CA ALA A 65 -6.60 17.57 -33.46
C ALA A 65 -7.33 18.78 -34.04
N GLU A 66 -7.13 19.97 -33.43
CA GLU A 66 -7.81 21.20 -33.83
C GLU A 66 -7.00 22.42 -33.41
N GLN A 67 -7.03 23.50 -34.18
CA GLN A 67 -6.46 24.78 -33.77
C GLN A 67 -7.60 25.73 -33.36
N ARG A 68 -7.71 26.02 -32.07
CA ARG A 68 -8.74 26.93 -31.55
C ARG A 68 -8.08 28.23 -31.10
N GLY A 69 -8.08 29.22 -31.99
CA GLY A 69 -7.35 30.46 -31.83
C GLY A 69 -5.83 30.22 -31.78
N ALA A 70 -5.13 30.81 -30.81
CA ALA A 70 -3.68 30.67 -30.67
C ALA A 70 -3.21 29.32 -30.06
N LYS A 71 -4.13 28.42 -29.66
CA LYS A 71 -3.78 27.15 -29.00
C LYS A 71 -4.13 25.95 -29.85
N VAL A 72 -3.13 25.09 -30.09
CA VAL A 72 -3.32 23.77 -30.68
C VAL A 72 -3.91 22.84 -29.62
N LYS A 73 -5.03 22.21 -29.96
CA LYS A 73 -5.70 21.19 -29.16
C LYS A 73 -5.18 19.84 -29.58
N GLU A 74 -4.90 19.03 -28.57
CA GLU A 74 -4.17 17.78 -28.70
C GLU A 74 -5.06 16.61 -28.29
N ARG A 75 -4.93 15.48 -28.98
CA ARG A 75 -5.61 14.21 -28.64
C ARG A 75 -4.60 13.08 -28.52
N LEU A 76 -4.97 12.06 -27.75
CA LEU A 76 -4.17 10.84 -27.62
C LEU A 76 -4.40 9.93 -28.83
N GLN A 77 -3.31 9.48 -29.44
CA GLN A 77 -3.29 8.44 -30.45
C GLN A 77 -2.41 7.29 -29.97
N ILE A 78 -2.73 6.06 -30.36
CA ILE A 78 -1.89 4.90 -30.06
C ILE A 78 -0.57 5.02 -30.81
N ASP A 79 0.53 4.82 -30.09
CA ASP A 79 1.84 4.63 -30.69
C ASP A 79 2.09 3.13 -30.87
N PRO A 80 2.15 2.60 -32.10
CA PRO A 80 2.25 1.17 -32.36
C PRO A 80 3.39 0.47 -31.60
N PHE A 81 4.57 1.10 -31.52
CA PHE A 81 5.75 0.49 -30.92
C PHE A 81 5.65 0.40 -29.39
N ASN A 82 5.32 1.53 -28.75
CA ASN A 82 5.18 1.57 -27.30
C ASN A 82 3.92 0.82 -26.84
N ALA A 83 2.87 0.76 -27.65
CA ALA A 83 1.65 0.02 -27.33
C ALA A 83 1.91 -1.48 -27.26
N GLU A 84 2.76 -2.03 -28.14
CA GLU A 84 3.13 -3.45 -28.08
C GLU A 84 3.91 -3.81 -26.81
N THR A 85 4.75 -2.89 -26.35
CA THR A 85 5.42 -3.03 -25.05
C THR A 85 4.41 -3.08 -23.91
N VAL A 86 3.36 -2.24 -23.95
CA VAL A 86 2.27 -2.27 -22.96
C VAL A 86 1.54 -3.62 -23.02
N ARG A 87 1.17 -4.11 -24.21
CA ARG A 87 0.53 -5.43 -24.37
C ARG A 87 1.39 -6.56 -23.79
N THR A 88 2.68 -6.52 -24.07
CA THR A 88 3.66 -7.48 -23.52
C THR A 88 3.67 -7.43 -21.98
N ILE A 89 3.61 -6.25 -21.38
CA ILE A 89 3.57 -6.09 -19.91
C ILE A 89 2.31 -6.73 -19.31
N PHE A 90 1.15 -6.54 -19.93
CA PHE A 90 -0.10 -7.17 -19.48
C PHE A 90 -0.07 -8.70 -19.65
N ARG A 91 0.47 -9.19 -20.79
CA ARG A 91 0.66 -10.63 -21.03
C ARG A 91 1.59 -11.27 -19.99
N LEU A 92 2.73 -10.65 -19.71
CA LEU A 92 3.67 -11.13 -18.69
C LEU A 92 3.05 -11.15 -17.28
N ALA A 93 2.13 -10.23 -16.99
CA ALA A 93 1.43 -10.23 -15.70
C ALA A 93 0.48 -11.43 -15.54
N LEU A 94 -0.22 -11.83 -16.60
CA LEU A 94 -1.19 -12.93 -16.57
C LEU A 94 -0.56 -14.31 -16.84
N GLU A 95 0.13 -14.44 -17.96
CA GLU A 95 0.67 -15.71 -18.45
C GLU A 95 2.09 -15.96 -17.93
N GLY A 96 2.85 -14.89 -17.71
CA GLY A 96 4.28 -14.98 -17.41
C GLY A 96 5.11 -15.29 -18.66
N ASP A 97 6.26 -15.94 -18.47
CA ASP A 97 7.20 -16.29 -19.55
C ASP A 97 6.98 -17.71 -20.08
N GLY A 98 5.83 -18.33 -19.79
CA GLY A 98 5.51 -19.72 -20.14
C GLY A 98 6.19 -20.78 -19.26
N VAL A 99 7.27 -20.43 -18.56
CA VAL A 99 8.02 -21.35 -17.65
C VAL A 99 7.67 -21.11 -16.19
N SER A 100 7.60 -19.84 -15.79
CA SER A 100 7.08 -19.41 -14.50
C SER A 100 5.77 -18.70 -14.81
N GLY A 101 4.64 -19.23 -14.34
CA GLY A 101 3.33 -18.61 -14.54
C GLY A 101 3.28 -17.15 -14.05
N SER A 102 2.13 -16.50 -14.18
CA SER A 102 1.86 -15.10 -13.82
C SER A 102 2.96 -14.35 -13.01
N MET A 103 3.61 -13.36 -13.61
CA MET A 103 4.74 -12.67 -12.99
C MET A 103 4.33 -11.51 -12.07
N GLY A 104 5.15 -11.24 -11.05
CA GLY A 104 5.00 -10.05 -10.21
C GLY A 104 5.67 -8.81 -10.83
N VAL A 105 5.28 -7.62 -10.40
CA VAL A 105 5.79 -6.32 -10.93
C VAL A 105 7.32 -6.27 -10.98
N LYS A 106 8.02 -6.80 -9.96
CA LYS A 106 9.49 -6.84 -9.91
C LYS A 106 10.07 -7.76 -11.00
N ALA A 107 9.48 -8.93 -11.19
CA ALA A 107 9.92 -9.90 -12.19
C ALA A 107 9.69 -9.36 -13.61
N ILE A 108 8.54 -8.72 -13.86
CA ILE A 108 8.25 -8.06 -15.14
C ILE A 108 9.30 -6.97 -15.43
N ALA A 109 9.59 -6.09 -14.47
CA ALA A 109 10.60 -5.05 -14.66
C ALA A 109 12.00 -5.63 -14.94
N ALA A 110 12.40 -6.70 -14.25
CA ALA A 110 13.66 -7.38 -14.50
C ALA A 110 13.70 -7.98 -15.91
N ARG A 111 12.64 -8.68 -16.32
CA ARG A 111 12.53 -9.32 -17.64
C ARG A 111 12.58 -8.32 -18.79
N LEU A 112 11.90 -7.18 -18.67
CA LEU A 112 11.97 -6.12 -19.69
C LEU A 112 13.40 -5.57 -19.83
N ASN A 113 14.08 -5.37 -18.70
CA ASN A 113 15.45 -4.87 -18.70
C ASN A 113 16.46 -5.91 -19.24
N GLU A 114 16.26 -7.21 -18.95
CA GLU A 114 17.05 -8.32 -19.50
C GLU A 114 16.93 -8.39 -21.03
N ARG A 115 15.71 -8.23 -21.56
CA ARG A 115 15.44 -8.18 -23.01
C ARG A 115 15.84 -6.86 -23.67
N SER A 116 16.52 -5.97 -22.93
CA SER A 116 16.92 -4.64 -23.41
C SER A 116 15.76 -3.76 -23.92
N ILE A 117 14.52 -4.04 -23.50
CA ILE A 117 13.36 -3.21 -23.82
C ILE A 117 13.44 -1.95 -22.94
N ARG A 118 13.57 -0.79 -23.57
CA ARG A 118 13.70 0.50 -22.88
C ARG A 118 12.36 1.23 -22.81
N THR A 119 12.24 2.15 -21.86
CA THR A 119 11.13 3.10 -21.83
C THR A 119 11.24 4.06 -23.03
N ARG A 120 10.17 4.81 -23.34
CA ARG A 120 10.16 5.84 -24.41
C ARG A 120 11.40 6.74 -24.39
N ASP A 121 11.88 7.12 -23.21
CA ASP A 121 13.01 8.05 -23.04
C ASP A 121 14.38 7.33 -22.93
N GLY A 122 14.46 6.03 -23.30
CA GLY A 122 15.70 5.23 -23.28
C GLY A 122 16.08 4.66 -21.90
N GLY A 123 15.36 5.03 -20.84
CA GLY A 123 15.57 4.55 -19.47
C GLY A 123 15.29 3.06 -19.24
N ARG A 124 15.79 2.55 -18.10
CA ARG A 124 15.47 1.21 -17.57
C ARG A 124 14.08 1.20 -16.91
N TRP A 125 13.42 0.06 -16.94
CA TRP A 125 12.13 -0.14 -16.27
C TRP A 125 12.29 -0.21 -14.75
N GLY A 126 11.63 0.69 -14.04
CA GLY A 126 11.48 0.66 -12.58
C GLY A 126 10.15 0.04 -12.14
N LEU A 127 10.09 -0.43 -10.89
CA LEU A 127 8.88 -1.04 -10.31
C LEU A 127 7.66 -0.09 -10.37
N GLY A 128 7.89 1.20 -10.08
CA GLY A 128 6.82 2.21 -10.10
C GLY A 128 6.24 2.43 -11.50
N ALA A 129 7.08 2.41 -12.54
CA ALA A 129 6.64 2.58 -13.93
C ALA A 129 5.77 1.40 -14.38
N VAL A 130 6.21 0.16 -14.11
CA VAL A 130 5.44 -1.05 -14.45
C VAL A 130 4.13 -1.10 -13.66
N HIS A 131 4.16 -0.83 -12.36
CA HIS A 131 2.95 -0.76 -11.54
C HIS A 131 1.98 0.32 -12.04
N GLN A 132 2.49 1.49 -12.44
CA GLN A 132 1.66 2.55 -13.00
C GLN A 132 1.01 2.12 -14.31
N ILE A 133 1.69 1.36 -15.17
CA ILE A 133 1.10 0.83 -16.41
C ILE A 133 -0.05 -0.12 -16.09
N LEU A 134 0.20 -1.12 -15.24
CA LEU A 134 -0.79 -2.13 -14.91
C LEU A 134 -2.03 -1.57 -14.19
N THR A 135 -1.93 -0.41 -13.53
CA THR A 135 -3.03 0.19 -12.73
C THR A 135 -3.76 1.35 -13.42
N ARG A 136 -3.29 1.83 -14.56
CA ARG A 136 -3.85 3.02 -15.21
C ARG A 136 -5.01 2.62 -16.13
N THR A 137 -6.21 3.11 -15.84
CA THR A 137 -7.43 2.86 -16.64
C THR A 137 -7.39 3.47 -18.05
N THR A 138 -6.41 4.34 -18.33
CA THR A 138 -6.25 4.93 -19.68
C THR A 138 -6.06 3.85 -20.74
N TYR A 139 -5.46 2.71 -20.39
CA TYR A 139 -5.24 1.60 -21.32
C TYR A 139 -6.52 0.85 -21.72
N THR A 140 -7.59 0.95 -20.92
CA THR A 140 -8.93 0.41 -21.26
C THR A 140 -9.82 1.44 -21.96
N GLY A 141 -9.24 2.57 -22.36
CA GLY A 141 -9.93 3.65 -23.06
C GLY A 141 -10.59 4.70 -22.17
N ARG A 142 -10.37 4.64 -20.85
CA ARG A 142 -10.94 5.60 -19.88
C ARG A 142 -9.85 6.38 -19.15
N HIS A 143 -9.61 7.62 -19.56
CA HIS A 143 -8.65 8.50 -18.89
C HIS A 143 -9.32 9.39 -17.84
N GLU A 144 -8.84 9.36 -16.60
CA GLU A 144 -9.36 10.21 -15.51
C GLU A 144 -8.47 11.45 -15.33
N PHE A 145 -8.98 12.63 -15.68
CA PHE A 145 -8.34 13.92 -15.42
C PHE A 145 -8.69 14.45 -14.02
N ASN A 146 -7.75 15.16 -13.37
CA ASN A 146 -7.92 15.79 -12.04
C ASN A 146 -8.24 14.81 -10.88
N ARG A 147 -7.71 13.57 -10.94
CA ARG A 147 -7.90 12.56 -9.88
C ARG A 147 -7.18 12.87 -8.56
N ARG A 148 -6.13 13.69 -8.57
CA ARG A 148 -5.31 14.02 -7.38
C ARG A 148 -5.28 15.53 -7.14
N GLY A 149 -5.36 15.93 -5.88
CA GLY A 149 -5.18 17.33 -5.46
C GLY A 149 -3.70 17.74 -5.35
N LYS A 150 -3.47 19.01 -5.02
CA LYS A 150 -2.12 19.56 -4.77
C LYS A 150 -1.38 18.77 -3.69
N ASP A 151 -2.10 18.28 -2.69
CA ASP A 151 -1.57 17.46 -1.59
C ASP A 151 -1.32 15.99 -1.97
N ARG A 152 -1.39 15.64 -3.26
CA ARG A 152 -1.28 14.27 -3.81
C ARG A 152 -2.35 13.28 -3.32
N LYS A 153 -3.29 13.72 -2.48
CA LYS A 153 -4.48 12.99 -2.05
C LYS A 153 -5.43 12.76 -3.21
N LEU A 154 -6.06 11.58 -3.22
CA LEU A 154 -7.09 11.21 -4.20
C LEU A 154 -8.35 12.03 -3.93
N LYS A 155 -8.88 12.66 -4.98
CA LYS A 155 -10.17 13.36 -4.94
C LYS A 155 -11.31 12.34 -5.10
N PRO A 156 -12.55 12.70 -4.68
CA PRO A 156 -13.73 11.89 -4.95
C PRO A 156 -13.87 11.62 -6.45
N LYS A 157 -14.37 10.43 -6.82
CA LYS A 157 -14.53 10.03 -8.22
C LYS A 157 -15.45 10.97 -9.02
N SER A 158 -16.41 11.62 -8.36
CA SER A 158 -17.33 12.59 -8.97
C SER A 158 -16.65 13.87 -9.48
N GLU A 159 -15.47 14.21 -8.97
CA GLU A 159 -14.70 15.39 -9.41
C GLU A 159 -13.73 15.09 -10.56
N ALA A 160 -13.53 13.81 -10.88
CA ALA A 160 -12.67 13.39 -11.98
C ALA A 160 -13.45 13.49 -13.29
N VAL A 161 -12.84 14.13 -14.29
CA VAL A 161 -13.42 14.17 -15.64
C VAL A 161 -12.92 12.94 -16.38
N VAL A 162 -13.83 12.11 -16.86
CA VAL A 162 -13.51 10.94 -17.69
C VAL A 162 -13.40 11.40 -19.13
N VAL A 163 -12.27 11.08 -19.76
CA VAL A 163 -11.92 11.40 -21.13
C VAL A 163 -11.76 10.08 -21.88
N GLU A 164 -12.40 9.98 -23.04
CA GLU A 164 -12.23 8.81 -23.91
C GLU A 164 -10.83 8.79 -24.51
N ALA A 165 -10.18 7.64 -24.44
CA ALA A 165 -8.88 7.39 -25.04
C ALA A 165 -8.97 6.12 -25.92
N PRO A 166 -8.13 6.00 -26.95
CA PRO A 166 -8.06 4.75 -27.70
C PRO A 166 -7.64 3.58 -26.79
N PRO A 167 -8.40 2.48 -26.70
CA PRO A 167 -8.03 1.34 -25.85
C PRO A 167 -6.84 0.58 -26.45
N ILE A 168 -5.88 0.20 -25.61
CA ILE A 168 -4.75 -0.69 -25.98
C ILE A 168 -5.03 -2.12 -25.50
N ILE A 169 -5.76 -2.25 -24.39
CA ILE A 169 -6.10 -3.50 -23.71
C ILE A 169 -7.62 -3.51 -23.49
N ASP A 170 -8.24 -4.69 -23.58
CA ASP A 170 -9.63 -4.91 -23.27
C ASP A 170 -9.90 -4.82 -21.75
N GLN A 171 -11.16 -4.60 -21.38
CA GLN A 171 -11.54 -4.42 -19.98
C GLN A 171 -11.36 -5.73 -19.17
N GLU A 172 -11.56 -6.89 -19.79
CA GLU A 172 -11.47 -8.20 -19.12
C GLU A 172 -10.03 -8.52 -18.72
N THR A 173 -9.07 -8.35 -19.64
CA THR A 173 -7.63 -8.49 -19.37
C THR A 173 -7.18 -7.55 -18.27
N PHE A 174 -7.67 -6.30 -18.27
CA PHE A 174 -7.33 -5.33 -17.22
C PHE A 174 -7.86 -5.78 -15.85
N ASP A 175 -9.11 -6.23 -15.78
CA ASP A 175 -9.74 -6.66 -14.54
C ASP A 175 -9.09 -7.93 -13.98
N ALA A 176 -8.69 -8.86 -14.85
CA ALA A 176 -7.90 -10.04 -14.47
C ALA A 176 -6.55 -9.65 -13.84
N VAL A 177 -5.83 -8.68 -14.44
CA VAL A 177 -4.58 -8.16 -13.88
C VAL A 177 -4.82 -7.45 -12.55
N GLN A 178 -5.90 -6.67 -12.40
CA GLN A 178 -6.23 -6.03 -11.14
C GLN A 178 -6.51 -7.06 -10.04
N ALA A 179 -7.26 -8.12 -10.35
CA ALA A 179 -7.53 -9.21 -9.41
C ALA A 179 -6.23 -9.88 -8.96
N HIS A 180 -5.31 -10.13 -9.90
CA HIS A 180 -4.00 -10.71 -9.61
C HIS A 180 -3.12 -9.82 -8.73
N LEU A 181 -3.06 -8.52 -9.02
CA LEU A 181 -2.34 -7.55 -8.19
C LEU A 181 -2.94 -7.44 -6.78
N GLN A 182 -4.27 -7.50 -6.65
CA GLN A 182 -4.95 -7.48 -5.36
C GLN A 182 -4.71 -8.76 -4.55
N ALA A 183 -4.69 -9.92 -5.21
CA ALA A 183 -4.38 -11.20 -4.57
C ALA A 183 -2.95 -11.24 -4.02
N ARG A 184 -2.01 -10.58 -4.72
CA ARG A 184 -0.60 -10.48 -4.30
C ARG A 184 -0.30 -9.29 -3.38
N ASN A 185 -1.32 -8.55 -2.93
CA ASN A 185 -1.12 -7.36 -2.13
C ASN A 185 -0.53 -7.70 -0.74
N PRO A 186 0.68 -7.22 -0.40
CA PRO A 186 1.34 -7.53 0.88
C PRO A 186 0.56 -7.06 2.13
N LYS A 187 -0.41 -6.15 1.97
CA LYS A 187 -1.28 -5.71 3.06
C LYS A 187 -2.42 -6.69 3.37
N LYS A 188 -2.78 -7.55 2.40
CA LYS A 188 -3.84 -8.56 2.51
C LYS A 188 -3.27 -9.97 2.72
N VAL A 189 -2.07 -10.23 2.17
CA VAL A 189 -1.39 -11.51 2.34
C VAL A 189 -0.45 -11.44 3.55
N PRO A 190 -0.58 -12.34 4.54
CA PRO A 190 0.35 -12.41 5.65
C PRO A 190 1.81 -12.52 5.15
N PRO A 191 2.78 -11.83 5.77
CA PRO A 191 4.18 -11.77 5.33
C PRO A 191 4.85 -13.12 5.05
N ARG A 192 4.31 -14.21 5.61
CA ARG A 192 4.81 -15.58 5.49
C ARG A 192 4.71 -16.18 4.08
N VAL A 193 3.83 -15.67 3.20
CA VAL A 193 3.58 -16.30 1.89
C VAL A 193 4.36 -15.64 0.74
N VAL A 194 4.86 -14.40 0.90
CA VAL A 194 5.38 -13.60 -0.24
C VAL A 194 6.92 -13.45 -0.25
N SER A 195 7.64 -13.77 0.82
CA SER A 195 9.11 -13.66 0.78
C SER A 195 9.85 -14.45 1.86
N GLY A 196 10.37 -15.61 1.49
CA GLY A 196 11.57 -16.22 2.10
C GLY A 196 11.47 -16.81 3.51
N PRO A 197 12.49 -17.57 3.94
CA PRO A 197 12.53 -18.38 5.17
C PRO A 197 12.83 -17.54 6.42
N THR A 198 12.11 -16.46 6.66
CA THR A 198 12.49 -15.50 7.72
C THR A 198 11.33 -15.21 8.65
N LEU A 199 11.53 -15.57 9.93
CA LEU A 199 10.51 -15.60 10.97
C LEU A 199 9.95 -14.20 11.30
N LEU A 200 10.81 -13.17 11.29
CA LEU A 200 10.51 -11.86 11.88
C LEU A 200 10.19 -10.76 10.86
N THR A 201 10.06 -11.10 9.57
CA THR A 201 9.85 -10.10 8.52
C THR A 201 8.52 -9.35 8.72
N GLY A 202 8.60 -8.03 8.89
CA GLY A 202 7.45 -7.15 9.11
C GLY A 202 7.06 -6.95 10.58
N LEU A 203 7.68 -7.67 11.52
CA LEU A 203 7.44 -7.51 12.96
C LEU A 203 8.49 -6.61 13.61
N ILE A 204 9.75 -6.73 13.18
CA ILE A 204 10.88 -6.03 13.81
C ILE A 204 11.10 -4.62 13.24
N HIS A 205 11.28 -3.67 14.16
CA HIS A 205 11.55 -2.26 13.90
C HIS A 205 12.82 -1.83 14.60
N CYS A 206 13.55 -0.88 14.01
CA CYS A 206 14.76 -0.35 14.61
C CYS A 206 14.41 0.51 15.83
N ALA A 207 14.96 0.17 17.01
CA ALA A 207 14.72 0.92 18.24
C ALA A 207 15.14 2.40 18.16
N LYS A 208 16.10 2.74 17.29
CA LYS A 208 16.62 4.12 17.18
C LYS A 208 15.76 5.03 16.30
N CYS A 209 15.25 4.53 15.18
CA CYS A 209 14.55 5.36 14.19
C CYS A 209 13.10 4.91 13.91
N GLY A 210 12.64 3.85 14.57
CA GLY A 210 11.32 3.24 14.33
C GLY A 210 11.15 2.61 12.94
N GLY A 211 12.14 2.72 12.06
CA GLY A 211 12.07 2.19 10.70
C GLY A 211 12.08 0.67 10.66
N ALA A 212 11.34 0.08 9.71
CA ALA A 212 11.31 -1.37 9.52
C ALA A 212 12.71 -1.93 9.26
N MET A 213 12.99 -3.12 9.78
CA MET A 213 14.24 -3.84 9.49
C MET A 213 14.06 -4.77 8.27
N THR A 214 15.14 -4.94 7.51
CA THR A 214 15.18 -5.75 6.28
C THR A 214 16.35 -6.72 6.32
N ILE A 215 16.19 -7.88 5.68
CA ILE A 215 17.26 -8.88 5.63
C ILE A 215 18.37 -8.41 4.68
N ARG A 216 19.60 -8.59 5.12
CA ARG A 216 20.80 -8.46 4.29
C ARG A 216 21.63 -9.72 4.39
N THR A 217 22.23 -10.09 3.27
CA THR A 217 23.13 -11.23 3.17
C THR A 217 24.58 -10.75 3.11
N GLY A 218 25.47 -11.45 3.82
CA GLY A 218 26.92 -11.29 3.76
C GLY A 218 27.60 -12.54 3.22
N LYS A 219 28.80 -12.38 2.66
CA LYS A 219 29.66 -13.47 2.15
C LYS A 219 28.88 -14.48 1.28
N GLY A 220 28.28 -13.98 0.19
CA GLY A 220 27.56 -14.82 -0.78
C GLY A 220 26.25 -15.44 -0.28
N GLY A 221 25.71 -15.00 0.86
CA GLY A 221 24.47 -15.57 1.42
C GLY A 221 24.69 -16.49 2.62
N GLN A 222 25.94 -16.77 2.98
CA GLN A 222 26.30 -17.58 4.15
C GLN A 222 25.82 -16.95 5.46
N TYR A 223 25.86 -15.62 5.56
CA TYR A 223 25.42 -14.91 6.75
C TYR A 223 24.18 -14.06 6.45
N ARG A 224 23.18 -14.12 7.34
CA ARG A 224 21.96 -13.32 7.25
C ARG A 224 21.85 -12.41 8.46
N TYR A 225 21.52 -11.15 8.19
CA TYR A 225 21.39 -10.12 9.21
C TYR A 225 20.08 -9.36 9.03
N TYR A 226 19.42 -9.00 10.12
CA TYR A 226 18.40 -7.97 10.12
C TYR A 226 19.08 -6.62 10.21
N ALA A 227 18.92 -5.78 9.18
CA ALA A 227 19.51 -4.45 9.09
C ALA A 227 18.44 -3.37 8.94
N GLY A 228 18.60 -2.25 9.64
CA GLY A 228 17.69 -1.11 9.54
C GLY A 228 17.55 -0.56 8.12
N SER A 229 16.32 -0.55 7.57
CA SER A 229 16.08 -0.14 6.17
C SER A 229 16.30 1.36 5.93
N THR A 230 16.18 2.18 6.98
CA THR A 230 16.38 3.63 6.89
C THR A 230 17.83 3.98 6.57
N LYS A 231 18.81 3.42 7.29
CA LYS A 231 20.25 3.60 6.97
C LYS A 231 20.57 3.06 5.58
N ALA A 232 19.97 1.93 5.22
CA ALA A 232 20.17 1.30 3.92
C ALA A 232 19.73 2.16 2.73
N ARG A 233 18.67 2.98 2.91
CA ARG A 233 18.08 3.80 1.85
C ARG A 233 18.57 5.25 1.86
N GLN A 234 18.80 5.80 3.05
CA GLN A 234 19.05 7.23 3.26
C GLN A 234 20.44 7.53 3.83
N GLY A 235 21.26 6.50 4.07
CA GLY A 235 22.62 6.65 4.58
C GLY A 235 22.70 6.84 6.10
N PRO A 236 23.93 7.00 6.64
CA PRO A 236 24.19 7.08 8.08
C PRO A 236 23.62 8.35 8.74
N THR A 237 23.40 9.41 7.96
CA THR A 237 22.82 10.68 8.43
C THR A 237 21.39 10.52 8.93
N ALA A 238 20.61 9.63 8.32
CA ALA A 238 19.22 9.38 8.71
C ALA A 238 19.10 8.43 9.91
N CYS A 239 20.07 7.53 10.09
CA CYS A 239 20.14 6.63 11.23
C CYS A 239 21.53 5.99 11.29
N THR A 240 22.12 5.92 12.49
CA THR A 240 23.36 5.15 12.73
C THR A 240 23.22 3.69 12.29
N GLY A 241 21.99 3.19 12.25
CA GLY A 241 21.60 1.85 11.83
C GLY A 241 21.93 0.80 12.88
N MET A 242 21.12 -0.24 12.90
CA MET A 242 21.33 -1.44 13.71
C MET A 242 21.35 -2.65 12.77
N THR A 243 22.31 -3.53 12.99
CA THR A 243 22.47 -4.78 12.26
C THR A 243 22.61 -5.90 13.28
N VAL A 244 21.71 -6.87 13.24
CA VAL A 244 21.69 -8.00 14.17
C VAL A 244 21.75 -9.31 13.37
N PRO A 245 22.61 -10.28 13.74
CA PRO A 245 22.59 -11.61 13.13
C PRO A 245 21.20 -12.25 13.26
N MET A 246 20.71 -12.85 12.16
CA MET A 246 19.36 -13.41 12.09
C MET A 246 19.15 -14.50 13.14
N GLU A 247 20.04 -15.50 13.17
CA GLU A 247 19.95 -16.65 14.08
C GLU A 247 19.87 -16.21 15.54
N LYS A 248 20.76 -15.31 15.97
CA LYS A 248 20.75 -14.82 17.37
C LYS A 248 19.44 -14.15 17.77
N LEU A 249 18.81 -13.41 16.86
CA LEU A 249 17.56 -12.71 17.16
C LEU A 249 16.36 -13.67 17.10
N ASP A 250 16.33 -14.55 16.11
CA ASP A 250 15.29 -15.57 15.96
C ASP A 250 15.31 -16.52 17.17
N ASP A 251 16.48 -16.98 17.61
CA ASP A 251 16.64 -17.85 18.79
C ASP A 251 16.22 -17.16 20.08
N LEU A 252 16.58 -15.89 20.27
CA LEU A 252 16.21 -15.13 21.47
C LEU A 252 14.68 -14.97 21.56
N ILE A 253 14.04 -14.67 20.42
CA ILE A 253 12.58 -14.53 20.38
C ILE A 253 11.90 -15.89 20.54
N ALA A 254 12.43 -16.95 19.93
CA ALA A 254 11.90 -18.30 20.10
C ALA A 254 11.95 -18.73 21.57
N LYS A 255 13.10 -18.55 22.24
CA LYS A 255 13.26 -18.86 23.67
C LYS A 255 12.34 -18.05 24.56
N ASN A 256 12.27 -16.74 24.37
CA ASN A 256 11.36 -15.91 25.16
C ASN A 256 9.90 -16.31 24.95
N LEU A 257 9.53 -16.70 23.73
CA LEU A 257 8.19 -17.16 23.43
C LEU A 257 7.91 -18.53 24.08
N GLU A 258 8.87 -19.46 24.06
CA GLU A 258 8.78 -20.73 24.79
C GLU A 258 8.62 -20.49 26.29
N ASP A 259 9.45 -19.63 26.89
CA ASP A 259 9.44 -19.31 28.31
C ASP A 259 8.18 -18.56 28.76
N GLU A 260 7.50 -17.85 27.85
CA GLU A 260 6.25 -17.13 28.16
C GLU A 260 5.01 -17.99 27.88
N LEU A 261 5.00 -18.79 26.82
CA LEU A 261 3.88 -19.66 26.45
C LEU A 261 3.83 -20.95 27.29
N LEU A 262 4.98 -21.50 27.68
CA LEU A 262 5.08 -22.76 28.44
C LEU A 262 5.01 -22.55 29.95
N ARG A 263 4.67 -21.34 30.42
CA ARG A 263 4.39 -21.12 31.85
C ARG A 263 3.11 -21.89 32.22
N PRO A 264 3.10 -22.63 33.35
CA PRO A 264 1.96 -23.45 33.75
C PRO A 264 0.63 -22.69 33.73
N ASP A 265 0.60 -21.50 34.33
CA ASP A 265 -0.61 -20.66 34.44
C ASP A 265 -1.16 -20.21 33.06
N ARG A 266 -0.25 -19.97 32.10
CA ARG A 266 -0.61 -19.57 30.72
C ARG A 266 -1.04 -20.78 29.90
N LEU A 267 -0.40 -21.92 30.12
CA LEU A 267 -0.68 -23.15 29.40
C LEU A 267 -2.11 -23.65 29.67
N GLU A 268 -2.58 -23.59 30.92
CA GLU A 268 -3.95 -23.93 31.28
C GLU A 268 -4.98 -23.02 30.58
N THR A 269 -4.70 -21.71 30.54
CA THR A 269 -5.56 -20.73 29.87
C THR A 269 -5.61 -20.95 28.34
N ILE A 270 -4.46 -21.27 27.73
CA ILE A 270 -4.39 -21.53 26.29
C ILE A 270 -5.07 -22.87 25.95
N LEU A 271 -4.84 -23.90 26.76
CA LEU A 271 -5.39 -25.23 26.52
C LEU A 271 -6.92 -25.24 26.67
N SER A 272 -7.46 -24.58 27.70
CA SER A 272 -8.90 -24.38 27.87
C SER A 272 -9.52 -23.65 26.69
N ALA A 273 -8.95 -22.51 26.27
CA ALA A 273 -9.43 -21.77 25.11
C ALA A 273 -9.39 -22.58 23.79
N VAL A 274 -8.39 -23.45 23.61
CA VAL A 274 -8.29 -24.34 22.44
C VAL A 274 -9.34 -25.45 22.49
N LEU A 275 -9.57 -26.04 23.67
CA LEU A 275 -10.60 -27.06 23.87
C LEU A 275 -12.01 -26.47 23.64
N ASP A 276 -12.29 -25.29 24.17
CA ASP A 276 -13.56 -24.58 23.98
C ASP A 276 -13.81 -24.29 22.49
N ARG A 277 -12.78 -23.83 21.78
CA ARG A 277 -12.89 -23.55 20.33
C ARG A 277 -13.11 -24.83 19.51
N ARG A 278 -12.52 -25.97 19.91
CA ARG A 278 -12.79 -27.28 19.27
C ARG A 278 -14.20 -27.75 19.54
N GLN A 279 -14.70 -27.57 20.76
CA GLN A 279 -16.08 -27.92 21.11
C GLN A 279 -17.07 -27.05 20.32
N GLU A 280 -16.80 -25.75 20.17
CA GLU A 280 -17.65 -24.85 19.38
C GLU A 280 -17.62 -25.19 17.88
N GLN A 281 -16.47 -25.57 17.33
CA GLN A 281 -16.42 -26.05 15.94
C GLN A 281 -17.15 -27.38 15.74
N THR A 282 -17.05 -28.28 16.71
CA THR A 282 -17.74 -29.58 16.66
C THR A 282 -19.25 -29.41 16.76
N THR A 283 -19.73 -28.54 17.66
CA THR A 283 -21.16 -28.21 17.79
C THR A 283 -21.70 -27.51 16.55
N ARG A 284 -20.97 -26.55 15.96
CA ARG A 284 -21.34 -25.94 14.66
C ARG A 284 -21.41 -26.96 13.53
N LYS A 285 -20.45 -27.88 13.42
CA LYS A 285 -20.48 -28.96 12.42
C LYS A 285 -21.64 -29.92 12.65
N ARG A 286 -21.91 -30.30 13.91
CA ARG A 286 -23.07 -31.14 14.27
C ARG A 286 -24.39 -30.45 13.94
N ALA A 287 -24.52 -29.15 14.22
CA ALA A 287 -25.70 -28.36 13.88
C ALA A 287 -25.90 -28.25 12.36
N TYR A 288 -24.81 -28.08 11.59
CA TYR A 288 -24.85 -28.08 10.13
C TYR A 288 -25.30 -29.44 9.58
N VAL A 289 -24.71 -30.55 10.04
CA VAL A 289 -25.09 -31.91 9.64
C VAL A 289 -26.53 -32.24 10.06
N ALA A 290 -26.97 -31.81 11.24
CA ALA A 290 -28.35 -32.00 11.69
C ALA A 290 -29.35 -31.21 10.84
N ARG A 291 -29.00 -29.98 10.43
CA ARG A 291 -29.82 -29.17 9.52
C ARG A 291 -29.89 -29.80 8.13
N ASP A 292 -28.79 -30.28 7.59
CA ASP A 292 -28.75 -30.94 6.28
C ASP A 292 -29.49 -32.29 6.31
N ALA A 293 -29.37 -33.05 7.41
CA ALA A 293 -30.16 -34.27 7.63
C ALA A 293 -31.66 -33.98 7.77
N HIS A 294 -32.04 -32.88 8.43
CA HIS A 294 -33.44 -32.44 8.51
C HIS A 294 -33.99 -32.02 7.14
N ILE A 295 -33.19 -31.29 6.34
CA ILE A 295 -33.56 -30.92 4.96
C ILE A 295 -33.68 -32.19 4.08
N ALA A 296 -32.77 -33.15 4.23
CA ALA A 296 -32.81 -34.42 3.51
C ALA A 296 -33.98 -35.33 3.93
N ALA A 297 -34.34 -35.37 5.22
CA ALA A 297 -35.52 -36.08 5.71
C ALA A 297 -36.84 -35.40 5.29
N CYS A 298 -36.83 -34.07 5.11
CA CYS A 298 -37.95 -33.35 4.51
C CYS A 298 -38.05 -33.57 2.98
N SER A 299 -36.94 -33.84 2.28
CA SER A 299 -36.95 -34.07 0.83
C SER A 299 -37.22 -35.53 0.44
N TYR A 300 -36.77 -36.50 1.25
CA TYR A 300 -37.17 -37.91 1.17
C TYR A 300 -38.32 -38.16 2.12
N GLY A 301 -39.57 -37.98 1.67
CA GLY A 301 -40.79 -38.10 2.49
C GLY A 301 -40.96 -39.41 3.27
N GLN A 302 -40.29 -39.53 4.41
CA GLN A 302 -40.45 -40.60 5.40
C GLN A 302 -40.69 -39.98 6.77
N SER A 303 -41.89 -39.43 6.96
CA SER A 303 -42.75 -39.70 8.11
C SER A 303 -44.01 -38.85 7.92
N GLY A 304 -45.16 -39.53 7.89
CA GLY A 304 -46.46 -38.93 7.62
C GLY A 304 -46.99 -38.03 8.73
N ARG A 305 -46.29 -36.93 9.07
CA ARG A 305 -46.83 -35.88 9.94
C ARG A 305 -46.13 -34.51 9.81
N CYS A 306 -45.91 -34.04 8.59
CA CYS A 306 -45.57 -32.63 8.34
C CYS A 306 -46.82 -31.92 7.79
N GLY A 307 -47.76 -31.59 8.67
CA GLY A 307 -48.95 -30.81 8.31
C GLY A 307 -48.58 -29.37 8.02
N TRP A 308 -48.34 -29.03 6.75
CA TRP A 308 -48.32 -27.65 6.30
C TRP A 308 -49.76 -27.23 5.99
N GLY A 309 -50.37 -26.53 6.96
CA GLY A 309 -51.50 -25.67 6.69
C GLY A 309 -51.06 -24.57 5.72
N THR A 310 -51.74 -24.51 4.59
CA THR A 310 -51.58 -23.50 3.55
C THR A 310 -51.83 -22.10 4.12
N HIS A 311 -50.78 -21.31 4.32
CA HIS A 311 -50.90 -19.85 4.34
C HIS A 311 -49.81 -19.20 3.48
N SER A 312 -50.30 -18.41 2.53
CA SER A 312 -49.60 -17.55 1.57
C SER A 312 -48.49 -16.69 2.21
N PRO A 313 -47.38 -16.42 1.49
CA PRO A 313 -46.30 -15.58 2.02
C PRO A 313 -46.73 -14.11 1.98
N ARG A 314 -47.17 -13.57 3.12
CA ARG A 314 -47.24 -12.12 3.34
C ARG A 314 -45.84 -11.59 3.62
N SER A 315 -45.45 -10.59 2.83
CA SER A 315 -44.25 -9.78 2.93
C SER A 315 -43.87 -9.42 4.37
N ILE A 316 -42.68 -9.82 4.82
CA ILE A 316 -42.04 -9.24 6.00
C ILE A 316 -40.89 -8.36 5.49
N ARG A 317 -41.11 -7.04 5.55
CA ARG A 317 -40.05 -6.03 5.44
C ARG A 317 -39.08 -6.21 6.62
N PRO A 318 -37.77 -6.01 6.45
CA PRO A 318 -36.85 -6.00 7.59
C PRO A 318 -37.04 -4.69 8.34
N ASP A 319 -37.74 -4.73 9.48
CA ASP A 319 -37.87 -3.59 10.37
C ASP A 319 -36.65 -3.50 11.29
N ALA A 320 -36.08 -2.30 11.31
CA ALA A 320 -34.96 -1.93 12.14
C ALA A 320 -35.42 -1.59 13.56
N ARG A 321 -35.15 -2.48 14.53
CA ARG A 321 -34.80 -2.19 15.95
C ARG A 321 -35.04 -3.41 16.84
N ALA A 322 -33.96 -3.93 17.43
CA ALA A 322 -33.88 -4.40 18.82
C ALA A 322 -32.47 -4.98 19.08
N THR A 323 -31.58 -4.14 19.56
CA THR A 323 -30.30 -4.53 20.16
C THR A 323 -30.56 -4.91 21.62
N PRO A 324 -30.18 -6.10 22.12
CA PRO A 324 -30.04 -6.29 23.55
C PRO A 324 -28.64 -5.82 23.96
N ALA A 325 -28.61 -4.86 24.89
CA ALA A 325 -27.40 -4.41 25.55
C ALA A 325 -26.81 -5.55 26.39
N GLY A 326 -25.64 -6.03 25.99
CA GLY A 326 -24.76 -6.90 26.79
C GLY A 326 -23.35 -6.35 26.70
N SER A 327 -22.89 -5.76 27.81
CA SER A 327 -21.60 -5.09 27.94
C SER A 327 -20.44 -6.07 27.80
N LEU A 328 -19.76 -6.05 26.65
CA LEU A 328 -18.41 -6.57 26.51
C LEU A 328 -17.47 -5.38 26.32
N ALA A 329 -16.66 -5.13 27.35
CA ALA A 329 -15.62 -4.13 27.35
C ALA A 329 -14.65 -4.38 26.18
N ARG A 330 -14.28 -3.29 25.50
CA ARG A 330 -13.25 -3.27 24.44
C ARG A 330 -11.93 -3.84 24.98
N PRO A 331 -11.17 -4.62 24.20
CA PRO A 331 -9.77 -4.88 24.54
C PRO A 331 -9.01 -3.55 24.41
N THR A 332 -8.63 -2.99 25.54
CA THR A 332 -7.66 -1.92 25.67
C THR A 332 -6.37 -2.38 24.99
N LEU A 333 -5.86 -1.55 24.08
CA LEU A 333 -4.49 -1.64 23.57
C LEU A 333 -3.55 -1.66 24.77
N PHE A 334 -2.95 -2.82 25.06
CA PHE A 334 -1.83 -2.92 26.00
C PHE A 334 -0.64 -2.18 25.40
N ARG A 335 -0.48 -0.93 25.84
CA ARG A 335 0.75 -0.16 25.73
C ARG A 335 1.68 -0.74 26.80
N ILE A 336 2.72 -1.46 26.37
CA ILE A 336 3.80 -1.86 27.28
C ILE A 336 4.63 -0.60 27.57
N GLU A 337 4.28 0.11 28.64
CA GLU A 337 5.16 1.06 29.29
C GLU A 337 6.08 0.28 30.23
N LEU A 338 7.37 0.24 29.90
CA LEU A 338 8.40 -0.22 30.82
C LEU A 338 8.52 0.81 31.94
N ALA A 339 7.85 0.56 33.06
CA ALA A 339 8.10 1.26 34.32
C ALA A 339 9.40 0.72 34.94
N TYR A 340 10.43 1.56 34.93
CA TYR A 340 11.62 1.37 35.77
C TYR A 340 11.23 1.57 37.24
N PRO A 341 11.61 0.67 38.17
CA PRO A 341 11.64 1.04 39.58
C PRO A 341 12.79 2.03 39.82
N SER A 342 12.37 3.19 40.31
CA SER A 342 13.07 4.17 41.12
C SER A 342 14.43 3.74 41.68
N SER A 343 15.41 4.61 41.44
CA SER A 343 16.67 4.78 42.18
C SER A 343 16.53 4.59 43.70
N ALA A 344 17.27 3.63 44.27
CA ALA A 344 18.04 3.76 45.51
C ALA A 344 18.80 2.45 45.78
N GLU A 345 20.12 2.60 46.01
CA GLU A 345 20.99 1.70 46.77
C GLU A 345 21.24 0.28 46.24
N LEU A 346 22.37 0.10 45.55
CA LEU A 346 23.38 -0.89 45.95
C LEU A 346 24.74 -0.54 45.33
N ARG A 347 25.73 -0.47 46.23
CA ARG A 347 27.11 -0.01 46.02
C ARG A 347 27.90 -0.95 45.10
N LEU A 348 28.86 -0.33 44.40
CA LEU A 348 29.97 -0.96 43.65
C LEU A 348 30.70 -2.03 44.48
N PRO A 349 31.47 -2.92 43.82
CA PRO A 349 32.89 -2.59 43.74
C PRO A 349 33.46 -2.63 42.31
N ALA A 350 34.43 -1.76 42.11
CA ALA A 350 35.27 -1.64 40.94
C ALA A 350 36.03 -2.95 40.65
N PHE A 351 36.13 -3.31 39.37
CA PHE A 351 37.22 -4.16 38.88
C PHE A 351 37.91 -3.47 37.71
N ALA A 352 39.23 -3.36 37.85
CA ALA A 352 40.13 -2.58 37.05
C ALA A 352 40.41 -3.21 35.67
N ILE A 353 40.48 -2.32 34.67
CA ILE A 353 41.52 -2.18 33.63
C ILE A 353 42.36 -3.43 33.35
N LEU A 354 42.29 -3.94 32.10
CA LEU A 354 43.48 -4.33 31.33
C LEU A 354 43.26 -4.04 29.84
N HIS A 355 43.86 -2.95 29.36
CA HIS A 355 44.23 -2.74 27.97
C HIS A 355 45.46 -3.61 27.65
N PRO A 356 45.51 -4.31 26.51
CA PRO A 356 46.78 -4.66 25.90
C PRO A 356 47.14 -3.58 24.86
N SER A 357 48.14 -2.79 25.20
CA SER A 357 48.93 -1.99 24.27
C SER A 357 50.10 -2.83 23.72
N LEU A 358 50.56 -2.45 22.52
CA LEU A 358 51.82 -2.82 21.84
C LEU A 358 51.78 -4.17 21.10
N ASP A 359 52.37 -4.33 19.91
CA ASP A 359 53.39 -3.53 19.25
C ASP A 359 53.39 -3.72 17.72
N ARG A 360 53.94 -2.72 17.01
CA ARG A 360 54.31 -2.78 15.60
C ARG A 360 55.65 -3.51 15.44
N ARG A 361 55.89 -3.96 14.20
CA ARG A 361 57.17 -4.26 13.52
C ARG A 361 57.75 -5.66 13.74
N SER A 362 57.70 -6.45 12.68
CA SER A 362 58.85 -6.58 11.76
C SER A 362 58.37 -6.52 10.32
#